data_AF-A0A8T4SED8-F1
#
_entry.id   AF-A0A8T4SED8-F1
#
_cell.length_a   1.000
_cell.length_b   1.000
_cell.length_c   1.000
_cell.angle_alpha   90.00
_cell.angle_beta   90.00
_cell.angle_gamma   90.00
#
_symmetry.space_group_name_H-M   'P 1'
#
loop_
_entity.id
_entity.type
_entity.pdbx_description
1 polymer ?
#
loop_
_entity_poly.entity_id
_entity_poly.type
_entity_poly.pdbx_seq_one_letter_code
_entity_poly.pdbx_strand_id
1 'polypeptide(L)'
;MKKAQAAPYSGSSVAIFILLMGLFLAVFVLLLPPEEREMLLYQNLTENKEESKVSESLILEQSPGVLRVSKDDEIIHKIGSINLYSKEEPKITDLAASLYLERSLFSETKRNLMFNINDLENLESVNLVFSASESRGNLVISINGIIIYDNKVLGLENIVLPRDILQKNNNIEFSLSSPGINLFGKNVYRLSNIKIRESYELTNTRESREIMLSDQETGDGELSFFLYCNSITGGSRLRIFINNEEIKNEVISCTTIERKIEISKNDIDTGTNSLMFQIDKGDYIFNEIELNVKTEFNGAVNYKFPITENQYDDVLSDDKEAILYMEFNDDEMKKATISVNGNEFSLDTDEIDYEVDISRLLKENNNFIKIIPLKGFNIDLLRITLE
;
A
#
# COMPACT_ATOMS: atom_id res chain seq x y z
N MET A 1 -29.25 23.89 -57.26
CA MET A 1 -28.45 23.67 -56.03
C MET A 1 -29.07 24.49 -54.90
N LYS A 2 -29.69 23.81 -53.92
CA LYS A 2 -30.40 24.43 -52.78
C LYS A 2 -29.39 24.83 -51.71
N LYS A 3 -29.43 26.10 -51.26
CA LYS A 3 -28.72 26.58 -50.07
C LYS A 3 -29.49 26.14 -48.83
N ALA A 4 -28.81 25.48 -47.89
CA ALA A 4 -29.33 25.14 -46.58
C ALA A 4 -29.31 26.39 -45.68
N GLN A 5 -30.46 26.72 -45.08
CA GLN A 5 -30.59 27.70 -44.00
C GLN A 5 -30.25 27.00 -42.67
N ALA A 6 -29.37 27.62 -41.88
CA ALA A 6 -29.14 27.27 -40.49
C ALA A 6 -30.29 27.80 -39.62
N ALA A 7 -30.79 26.97 -38.71
CA ALA A 7 -31.83 27.32 -37.74
C ALA A 7 -31.25 28.17 -36.59
N PRO A 8 -31.99 29.17 -36.07
CA PRO A 8 -31.56 29.97 -34.92
C PRO A 8 -31.76 29.20 -33.61
N TYR A 9 -30.68 29.04 -32.84
CA TYR A 9 -30.76 28.55 -31.46
C TYR A 9 -31.45 29.60 -30.57
N SER A 10 -32.52 29.17 -29.92
CA SER A 10 -33.41 29.95 -29.06
C SER A 10 -32.74 30.34 -27.74
N GLY A 11 -32.49 31.63 -27.51
CA GLY A 11 -32.06 32.21 -26.22
C GLY A 11 -33.10 32.13 -25.08
N SER A 12 -34.20 31.39 -25.27
CA SER A 12 -35.26 31.20 -24.28
C SER A 12 -34.84 30.26 -23.13
N SER A 13 -33.95 29.30 -23.38
CA SER A 13 -33.52 28.33 -22.34
C SER A 13 -32.56 28.96 -21.32
N VAL A 14 -31.69 29.87 -21.76
CA VAL A 14 -30.72 30.55 -20.89
C VAL A 14 -31.41 31.55 -19.96
N ALA A 15 -32.41 32.29 -20.47
CA ALA A 15 -33.16 33.25 -19.66
C ALA A 15 -33.94 32.57 -18.52
N ILE A 16 -34.53 31.40 -18.78
CA ILE A 16 -35.25 30.62 -17.77
C ILE A 16 -34.29 30.08 -16.70
N PHE A 17 -33.09 29.63 -17.11
CA PHE A 17 -32.06 29.14 -16.18
C PHE A 17 -31.56 30.25 -15.24
N ILE A 18 -31.27 31.45 -15.78
CA ILE A 18 -30.82 32.60 -14.98
C ILE A 18 -31.90 33.02 -13.97
N LEU A 19 -33.18 33.02 -14.37
CA LEU A 19 -34.29 33.35 -13.48
C LEU A 19 -34.47 32.32 -12.36
N LEU A 20 -34.36 31.03 -12.68
CA LEU A 20 -34.41 29.96 -11.68
C LEU A 20 -33.23 30.06 -10.71
N MET A 21 -32.02 30.29 -11.21
CA MET A 21 -30.83 30.45 -10.39
C MET A 21 -30.93 31.65 -9.45
N GLY A 22 -31.44 32.79 -9.93
CA GLY A 22 -31.69 33.97 -9.10
C GLY A 22 -32.72 33.71 -8.00
N LEU A 23 -33.78 32.94 -8.30
CA LEU A 23 -34.80 32.56 -7.32
C LEU A 23 -34.24 31.61 -6.25
N PHE A 24 -33.41 30.64 -6.64
CA PHE A 24 -32.73 29.75 -5.70
C PHE A 24 -31.76 30.50 -4.78
N LEU A 25 -30.99 31.45 -5.31
CA LEU A 25 -30.11 32.30 -4.50
C LEU A 25 -30.90 33.15 -3.50
N ALA A 26 -32.03 33.73 -3.91
CA ALA A 26 -32.88 34.50 -3.02
C ALA A 26 -33.46 33.66 -1.88
N VAL A 27 -33.92 32.44 -2.17
CA VAL A 27 -34.43 31.49 -1.16
C VAL A 27 -33.30 31.03 -0.22
N PHE A 28 -32.11 30.77 -0.77
CA PHE A 28 -30.93 30.38 -0.01
C PHE A 28 -30.55 31.45 1.02
N VAL A 29 -30.48 32.72 0.61
CA VAL A 29 -30.17 33.85 1.52
C VAL A 29 -31.23 34.01 2.61
N LEU A 30 -32.50 33.69 2.33
CA LEU A 30 -33.60 33.79 3.29
C LEU A 30 -33.57 32.68 4.36
N LEU A 31 -33.03 31.51 4.00
CA LEU A 31 -32.90 30.34 4.88
C LEU A 31 -31.67 30.39 5.78
N LEU A 32 -30.69 31.24 5.47
CA LEU A 32 -29.52 31.42 6.33
C LEU A 32 -29.92 32.03 7.69
N PRO A 33 -29.30 31.57 8.80
CA PRO A 33 -29.42 32.24 10.09
C PRO A 33 -29.11 33.74 9.97
N PRO A 34 -29.73 34.61 10.80
CA PRO A 34 -29.51 36.05 10.73
C PRO A 34 -28.02 36.43 10.73
N GLU A 35 -27.21 35.77 11.56
CA GLU A 35 -25.77 36.05 11.72
C GLU A 35 -24.96 35.77 10.44
N GLU A 36 -25.19 34.62 9.77
CA GLU A 36 -24.51 34.27 8.51
C GLU A 36 -25.00 35.12 7.33
N ARG A 37 -26.28 35.52 7.36
CA ARG A 37 -26.89 36.39 6.35
C ARG A 37 -26.31 37.80 6.41
N GLU A 38 -26.07 38.32 7.62
CA GLU A 38 -25.41 39.61 7.82
C GLU A 38 -23.95 39.56 7.32
N MET A 39 -23.21 38.49 7.62
CA MET A 39 -21.82 38.32 7.16
C MET A 39 -21.71 38.38 5.62
N LEU A 40 -22.66 37.78 4.90
CA LEU A 40 -22.68 37.78 3.43
C LEU A 40 -23.17 39.10 2.80
N LEU A 41 -24.08 39.82 3.47
CA LEU A 41 -24.64 41.07 2.96
C LEU A 41 -23.79 42.31 3.28
N TYR A 42 -23.01 42.28 4.37
CA TYR A 42 -22.18 43.39 4.80
C TYR A 42 -20.72 43.32 4.34
N GLN A 43 -20.26 42.23 3.71
CA GLN A 43 -18.89 42.13 3.17
C GLN A 43 -18.60 43.07 1.98
N ASN A 44 -19.60 43.75 1.39
CA ASN A 44 -19.41 44.65 0.25
C ASN A 44 -20.31 45.91 0.28
N LEU A 45 -20.75 46.36 1.45
CA LEU A 45 -21.32 47.70 1.56
C LEU A 45 -20.18 48.72 1.66
N THR A 46 -20.00 49.43 0.56
CA THR A 46 -19.14 50.60 0.40
C THR A 46 -19.64 51.69 1.36
N GLU A 47 -19.15 51.68 2.59
CA GLU A 47 -19.22 52.84 3.47
C GLU A 47 -18.10 53.82 3.08
N ASN A 48 -18.49 55.08 3.04
CA ASN A 48 -17.71 56.19 2.53
C ASN A 48 -16.34 56.29 3.20
N LYS A 49 -15.29 56.39 2.35
CA LYS A 49 -13.99 57.01 2.60
C LYS A 49 -13.79 57.57 4.02
N GLU A 50 -13.44 56.68 4.94
CA GLU A 50 -12.28 56.93 5.77
C GLU A 50 -11.21 55.97 5.28
N GLU A 51 -10.04 56.52 4.95
CA GLU A 51 -8.86 55.75 4.61
C GLU A 51 -8.52 54.85 5.80
N SER A 52 -8.98 53.60 5.79
CA SER A 52 -8.34 52.55 6.56
C SER A 52 -6.93 52.44 6.01
N LYS A 53 -5.98 53.05 6.73
CA LYS A 53 -4.56 52.70 6.67
C LYS A 53 -4.48 51.18 6.69
N VAL A 54 -4.22 50.57 5.53
CA VAL A 54 -3.52 49.30 5.51
C VAL A 54 -2.25 49.58 6.29
N SER A 55 -2.13 48.96 7.46
CA SER A 55 -1.06 49.26 8.40
C SER A 55 0.27 49.03 7.68
N GLU A 56 0.96 50.11 7.29
CA GLU A 56 2.32 50.07 6.69
C GLU A 56 3.34 49.39 7.62
N SER A 57 2.91 48.96 8.82
CA SER A 57 3.66 48.23 9.81
C SER A 57 3.74 46.72 9.58
N LEU A 58 2.80 46.02 8.92
CA LEU A 58 2.85 44.55 8.86
C LEU A 58 3.80 44.02 7.77
N ILE A 59 4.80 43.22 8.14
CA ILE A 59 5.81 42.65 7.24
C ILE A 59 5.60 41.15 6.98
N LEU A 60 5.36 40.39 8.05
CA LEU A 60 5.17 38.94 7.99
C LEU A 60 4.06 38.55 8.95
N GLU A 61 3.20 37.62 8.52
CA GLU A 61 2.24 36.93 9.38
C GLU A 61 2.11 35.48 8.93
N GLN A 62 2.30 34.54 9.86
CA GLN A 62 2.26 33.09 9.63
C GLN A 62 1.69 32.37 10.86
N SER A 63 1.22 31.14 10.69
CA SER A 63 0.80 30.24 11.78
C SER A 63 1.60 28.93 11.71
N PRO A 64 2.81 28.88 12.30
CA PRO A 64 3.71 27.73 12.14
C PRO A 64 3.18 26.40 12.69
N GLY A 65 2.31 26.43 13.70
CA GLY A 65 1.79 25.24 14.35
C GLY A 65 2.82 24.55 15.25
N VAL A 66 2.68 23.23 15.40
CA VAL A 66 3.46 22.42 16.36
C VAL A 66 4.88 22.19 15.87
N LEU A 67 5.86 22.76 16.58
CA LEU A 67 7.28 22.47 16.43
C LEU A 67 7.69 21.33 17.38
N ARG A 68 8.42 20.33 16.88
CA ARG A 68 8.88 19.18 17.68
C ARG A 68 10.40 19.11 17.67
N VAL A 69 11.00 18.72 18.80
CA VAL A 69 12.42 18.40 18.84
C VAL A 69 12.63 17.04 18.22
N SER A 70 13.19 16.98 17.02
CA SER A 70 13.83 15.75 16.58
C SER A 70 15.20 15.67 17.26
N LYS A 71 15.32 14.74 18.22
CA LYS A 71 16.63 14.31 18.73
C LYS A 71 17.27 13.25 17.82
N ASP A 72 16.45 12.56 17.06
CA ASP A 72 16.83 11.63 16.01
C ASP A 72 16.23 12.19 14.71
N ASP A 73 17.06 12.40 13.70
CA ASP A 73 16.69 13.04 12.43
C ASP A 73 15.76 12.14 11.58
N GLU A 74 14.97 11.25 12.17
CA GLU A 74 14.24 10.18 11.48
C GLU A 74 12.79 10.04 11.97
N ILE A 75 11.86 9.87 11.04
CA ILE A 75 10.46 9.52 11.31
C ILE A 75 10.27 8.04 10.98
N ILE A 76 9.65 7.30 11.91
CA ILE A 76 9.49 5.84 11.83
C ILE A 76 8.05 5.48 11.45
N HIS A 77 7.86 4.82 10.31
CA HIS A 77 6.59 4.26 9.86
C HIS A 77 6.51 2.78 10.15
N LYS A 78 5.57 2.38 11.02
CA LYS A 78 5.31 0.97 11.31
C LYS A 78 4.31 0.40 10.32
N ILE A 79 4.72 -0.66 9.62
CA ILE A 79 3.95 -1.27 8.55
C ILE A 79 3.47 -2.66 9.01
N GLY A 80 2.22 -2.98 8.69
CA GLY A 80 1.64 -4.28 9.04
C GLY A 80 2.36 -5.43 8.34
N SER A 81 2.41 -6.59 9.00
CA SER A 81 3.08 -7.79 8.48
C SER A 81 2.54 -8.24 7.13
N ILE A 82 3.39 -8.89 6.34
CA ILE A 82 3.10 -9.40 5.01
C ILE A 82 3.33 -10.91 5.00
N ASN A 83 2.42 -11.66 4.37
CA ASN A 83 2.52 -13.12 4.30
C ASN A 83 2.51 -13.57 2.84
N LEU A 84 3.68 -13.96 2.33
CA LEU A 84 3.84 -14.39 0.95
C LEU A 84 4.06 -15.89 0.88
N TYR A 85 3.27 -16.58 0.07
CA TYR A 85 3.41 -18.02 -0.10
C TYR A 85 3.13 -18.49 -1.54
N SER A 86 3.74 -19.62 -1.88
CA SER A 86 3.50 -20.44 -3.05
C SER A 86 3.73 -21.87 -2.58
N LYS A 87 2.67 -22.59 -2.25
CA LYS A 87 2.74 -23.94 -1.66
C LYS A 87 1.75 -24.89 -2.31
N GLU A 88 2.12 -26.16 -2.33
CA GLU A 88 1.24 -27.24 -2.74
C GLU A 88 0.40 -27.70 -1.56
N GLU A 89 -0.92 -27.69 -1.70
CA GLU A 89 -1.83 -28.28 -0.72
C GLU A 89 -2.43 -29.59 -1.27
N PRO A 90 -2.03 -30.77 -0.74
CA PRO A 90 -2.56 -32.03 -1.19
C PRO A 90 -3.93 -32.32 -0.55
N LYS A 91 -4.93 -32.57 -1.37
CA LYS A 91 -6.24 -33.10 -0.98
C LYS A 91 -6.31 -34.58 -1.33
N ILE A 92 -6.61 -35.41 -0.33
CA ILE A 92 -6.72 -36.87 -0.50
C ILE A 92 -8.18 -37.28 -0.45
N THR A 93 -8.62 -38.04 -1.46
CA THR A 93 -9.95 -38.63 -1.54
C THR A 93 -9.82 -40.15 -1.59
N ASP A 94 -10.41 -40.85 -0.62
CA ASP A 94 -10.50 -42.31 -0.64
C ASP A 94 -11.57 -42.75 -1.66
N LEU A 95 -11.18 -43.52 -2.68
CA LEU A 95 -12.13 -44.03 -3.68
C LEU A 95 -12.70 -45.39 -3.29
N ALA A 96 -11.85 -46.29 -2.79
CA ALA A 96 -12.25 -47.62 -2.34
C ALA A 96 -11.22 -48.24 -1.39
N ALA A 97 -11.71 -48.92 -0.35
CA ALA A 97 -10.84 -49.65 0.57
C ALA A 97 -10.18 -50.88 -0.09
N SER A 98 -10.93 -51.61 -0.92
CA SER A 98 -10.42 -52.76 -1.67
C SER A 98 -11.21 -53.02 -2.94
N LEU A 99 -10.55 -53.60 -3.95
CA LEU A 99 -11.16 -54.11 -5.17
C LEU A 99 -10.60 -55.50 -5.50
N TYR A 100 -11.48 -56.38 -5.96
CA TYR A 100 -11.12 -57.65 -6.57
C TYR A 100 -11.47 -57.60 -8.05
N LEU A 101 -10.47 -57.87 -8.89
CA LEU A 101 -10.59 -57.89 -10.34
C LEU A 101 -10.22 -59.28 -10.85
N GLU A 102 -11.00 -59.79 -11.78
CA GLU A 102 -10.77 -61.08 -12.40
C GLU A 102 -11.14 -61.02 -13.88
N ARG A 103 -10.30 -61.62 -14.72
CA ARG A 103 -10.60 -61.82 -16.14
C ARG A 103 -10.19 -63.21 -16.58
N SER A 104 -11.15 -63.95 -17.12
CA SER A 104 -10.99 -65.21 -17.82
C SER A 104 -11.53 -65.08 -19.24
N LEU A 105 -11.59 -66.16 -20.01
CA LEU A 105 -12.25 -66.15 -21.32
C LEU A 105 -13.78 -65.99 -21.25
N PHE A 106 -14.40 -66.38 -20.15
CA PHE A 106 -15.87 -66.42 -20.00
C PHE A 106 -16.40 -65.37 -19.01
N SER A 107 -15.52 -64.72 -18.25
CA SER A 107 -15.89 -63.74 -17.22
C SER A 107 -14.91 -62.57 -17.18
N GLU A 108 -15.44 -61.37 -16.99
CA GLU A 108 -14.65 -60.16 -16.77
C GLU A 108 -15.29 -59.33 -15.65
N THR A 109 -14.48 -58.93 -14.67
CA THR A 109 -14.88 -58.01 -13.61
C THR A 109 -14.20 -56.67 -13.83
N LYS A 110 -14.99 -55.68 -14.24
CA LYS A 110 -14.57 -54.28 -14.29
C LYS A 110 -15.10 -53.52 -13.07
N ARG A 111 -14.38 -52.48 -12.65
CA ARG A 111 -14.78 -51.61 -11.55
C ARG A 111 -14.62 -50.16 -11.95
N ASN A 112 -15.72 -49.41 -11.85
CA ASN A 112 -15.77 -47.98 -12.13
C ASN A 112 -15.87 -47.22 -10.82
N LEU A 113 -14.96 -46.29 -10.59
CA LEU A 113 -14.94 -45.38 -9.45
C LEU A 113 -14.98 -43.94 -9.96
N MET A 114 -15.76 -43.10 -9.30
CA MET A 114 -15.90 -41.69 -9.68
C MET A 114 -15.19 -40.80 -8.67
N PHE A 115 -14.60 -39.72 -9.16
CA PHE A 115 -14.05 -38.65 -8.31
C PHE A 115 -14.24 -37.29 -8.96
N ASN A 116 -14.32 -36.25 -8.13
CA ASN A 116 -14.61 -34.89 -8.57
C ASN A 116 -13.45 -33.96 -8.22
N ILE A 117 -13.04 -33.17 -9.21
CA ILE A 117 -12.04 -32.11 -9.06
C ILE A 117 -12.80 -30.79 -8.99
N ASN A 118 -12.69 -30.08 -7.87
CA ASN A 118 -13.45 -28.86 -7.63
C ASN A 118 -12.87 -27.64 -8.34
N ASP A 119 -11.54 -27.59 -8.47
CA ASP A 119 -10.79 -26.46 -9.02
C ASP A 119 -9.75 -26.95 -10.04
N LEU A 120 -10.15 -27.04 -11.31
CA LEU A 120 -9.26 -27.48 -12.40
C LEU A 120 -8.22 -26.41 -12.79
N GLU A 121 -8.48 -25.14 -12.46
CA GLU A 121 -7.62 -24.02 -12.85
C GLU A 121 -6.32 -24.06 -12.05
N ASN A 122 -6.44 -24.18 -10.73
CA ASN A 122 -5.32 -24.21 -9.79
C ASN A 122 -4.78 -25.64 -9.52
N LEU A 123 -5.24 -26.63 -10.28
CA LEU A 123 -4.80 -28.02 -10.15
C LEU A 123 -3.42 -28.21 -10.75
N GLU A 124 -2.44 -28.55 -9.93
CA GLU A 124 -1.08 -28.82 -10.37
C GLU A 124 -0.93 -30.27 -10.85
N SER A 125 -1.33 -31.24 -10.02
CA SER A 125 -1.24 -32.65 -10.36
C SER A 125 -2.32 -33.50 -9.68
N VAL A 126 -2.64 -34.64 -10.30
CA VAL A 126 -3.50 -35.65 -9.70
C VAL A 126 -2.80 -37.00 -9.78
N ASN A 127 -2.82 -37.71 -8.67
CA ASN A 127 -2.12 -38.96 -8.48
C ASN A 127 -3.09 -40.03 -8.01
N LEU A 128 -3.15 -41.16 -8.72
CA LEU A 128 -3.87 -42.36 -8.29
C LEU A 128 -2.91 -43.26 -7.50
N VAL A 129 -3.23 -43.45 -6.22
CA VAL A 129 -2.43 -44.27 -5.30
C VAL A 129 -3.20 -45.52 -4.92
N PHE A 130 -2.57 -46.69 -4.99
CA PHE A 130 -3.17 -47.95 -4.55
C PHE A 130 -2.09 -48.98 -4.20
N SER A 131 -2.49 -50.09 -3.58
CA SER A 131 -1.60 -51.23 -3.31
C SER A 131 -2.14 -52.51 -3.92
N ALA A 132 -1.30 -53.25 -4.64
CA ALA A 132 -1.63 -54.56 -5.18
C ALA A 132 -1.01 -55.68 -4.33
N SER A 133 -1.85 -56.54 -3.74
CA SER A 133 -1.42 -57.69 -2.93
C SER A 133 -1.40 -59.01 -3.70
N GLU A 134 -2.16 -59.07 -4.79
CA GLU A 134 -2.17 -60.19 -5.73
C GLU A 134 -2.09 -59.62 -7.15
N SER A 135 -1.25 -60.24 -8.00
CA SER A 135 -0.97 -59.74 -9.35
C SER A 135 -0.76 -60.88 -10.34
N ARG A 136 -1.71 -61.07 -11.25
CA ARG A 136 -1.61 -61.99 -12.38
C ARG A 136 -2.23 -61.36 -13.63
N GLY A 137 -1.43 -61.24 -14.70
CA GLY A 137 -1.77 -60.46 -15.90
C GLY A 137 -1.42 -58.98 -15.77
N ASN A 138 -1.82 -58.17 -16.75
CA ASN A 138 -1.68 -56.72 -16.67
C ASN A 138 -2.93 -56.10 -16.05
N LEU A 139 -2.71 -55.09 -15.20
CA LEU A 139 -3.75 -54.19 -14.74
C LEU A 139 -3.89 -53.07 -15.77
N VAL A 140 -5.12 -52.86 -16.24
CA VAL A 140 -5.47 -51.81 -17.20
C VAL A 140 -6.33 -50.78 -16.47
N ILE A 141 -5.83 -49.54 -16.42
CA ILE A 141 -6.55 -48.41 -15.81
C ILE A 141 -6.85 -47.40 -16.91
N SER A 142 -8.12 -47.00 -16.98
CA SER A 142 -8.54 -45.94 -17.88
C SER A 142 -9.25 -44.82 -17.14
N ILE A 143 -9.09 -43.60 -17.65
CA ILE A 143 -9.75 -42.40 -17.14
C ILE A 143 -10.58 -41.82 -18.27
N ASN A 144 -11.86 -41.61 -18.00
CA ASN A 144 -12.82 -41.07 -18.98
C ASN A 144 -12.78 -41.85 -20.31
N GLY A 145 -12.51 -43.16 -20.25
CA GLY A 145 -12.40 -44.07 -21.40
C GLY A 145 -11.03 -44.14 -22.07
N ILE A 146 -10.04 -43.35 -21.64
CA ILE A 146 -8.68 -43.34 -22.19
C ILE A 146 -7.76 -44.18 -21.30
N ILE A 147 -7.06 -45.16 -21.86
CA ILE A 147 -6.12 -46.01 -21.12
C ILE A 147 -4.88 -45.18 -20.74
N ILE A 148 -4.59 -45.10 -19.44
CA ILE A 148 -3.44 -44.38 -18.90
C ILE A 148 -2.37 -45.32 -18.34
N TYR A 149 -2.72 -46.59 -18.12
CA TYR A 149 -1.83 -47.58 -17.54
C TYR A 149 -2.23 -48.97 -18.04
N ASP A 150 -1.26 -49.74 -18.52
CA ASP A 150 -1.39 -51.15 -18.88
C ASP A 150 -0.07 -51.85 -18.59
N ASN A 151 0.10 -52.27 -17.33
CA ASN A 151 1.32 -52.95 -16.87
C ASN A 151 1.00 -53.97 -15.78
N LYS A 152 1.93 -54.89 -15.55
CA LYS A 152 1.89 -55.79 -14.40
C LYS A 152 2.43 -55.08 -13.15
N VAL A 153 1.77 -55.26 -12.02
CA VAL A 153 2.11 -54.47 -10.83
C VAL A 153 1.90 -55.17 -9.50
N LEU A 154 2.82 -55.00 -8.55
CA LEU A 154 2.75 -55.60 -7.21
C LEU A 154 3.28 -54.60 -6.19
N GLY A 155 2.61 -54.46 -5.04
CA GLY A 155 2.97 -53.51 -4.00
C GLY A 155 2.30 -52.14 -4.18
N LEU A 156 2.88 -51.11 -3.57
CA LEU A 156 2.37 -49.74 -3.60
C LEU A 156 2.69 -49.08 -4.95
N GLU A 157 1.69 -48.41 -5.51
CA GLU A 157 1.80 -47.66 -6.75
C GLU A 157 1.29 -46.25 -6.63
N ASN A 158 1.87 -45.38 -7.45
CA ASN A 158 1.50 -43.99 -7.58
C ASN A 158 1.55 -43.58 -9.06
N ILE A 159 0.38 -43.47 -9.69
CA ILE A 159 0.24 -43.15 -11.11
C ILE A 159 -0.16 -41.68 -11.25
N VAL A 160 0.67 -40.90 -11.92
CA VAL A 160 0.35 -39.51 -12.30
C VAL A 160 -0.71 -39.53 -13.40
N LEU A 161 -1.82 -38.84 -13.17
CA LEU A 161 -2.93 -38.77 -14.12
C LEU A 161 -2.68 -37.60 -15.11
N PRO A 162 -2.79 -37.82 -16.43
CA PRO A 162 -2.60 -36.74 -17.40
C PRO A 162 -3.65 -35.63 -17.24
N ARG A 163 -3.22 -34.38 -17.07
CA ARG A 163 -4.12 -33.24 -16.80
C ARG A 163 -5.08 -32.94 -17.95
N ASP A 164 -4.65 -33.20 -19.18
CA ASP A 164 -5.37 -32.93 -20.43
C ASP A 164 -6.66 -33.76 -20.60
N ILE A 165 -6.76 -34.90 -19.93
CA ILE A 165 -7.94 -35.78 -19.98
C ILE A 165 -8.84 -35.64 -18.75
N LEU A 166 -8.44 -34.84 -17.75
CA LEU A 166 -9.20 -34.63 -16.52
C LEU A 166 -10.33 -33.63 -16.72
N GLN A 167 -11.45 -33.91 -16.08
CA GLN A 167 -12.68 -33.12 -16.11
C GLN A 167 -13.15 -32.84 -14.68
N LYS A 168 -14.24 -32.09 -14.52
CA LYS A 168 -14.81 -31.80 -13.19
C LYS A 168 -15.28 -33.07 -12.49
N ASN A 169 -15.87 -33.99 -13.24
CA ASN A 169 -16.26 -35.33 -12.79
C ASN A 169 -15.51 -36.34 -13.65
N ASN A 170 -14.76 -37.23 -13.01
CA ASN A 170 -13.95 -38.23 -13.71
C ASN A 170 -14.40 -39.64 -13.33
N ASN A 171 -14.33 -40.54 -14.30
CA ASN A 171 -14.54 -41.96 -14.08
C ASN A 171 -13.23 -42.72 -14.31
N ILE A 172 -12.79 -43.46 -13.30
CA ILE A 172 -11.66 -44.38 -13.37
C ILE A 172 -12.21 -45.80 -13.50
N GLU A 173 -11.86 -46.48 -14.60
CA GLU A 173 -12.14 -47.90 -14.77
C GLU A 173 -10.87 -48.72 -14.48
N PHE A 174 -11.01 -49.70 -13.60
CA PHE A 174 -10.04 -50.76 -13.39
C PHE A 174 -10.50 -52.04 -14.10
N SER A 175 -9.63 -52.59 -14.93
CA SER A 175 -9.86 -53.84 -15.65
C SER A 175 -8.55 -54.61 -15.83
N LEU A 176 -8.60 -55.82 -16.38
CA LEU A 176 -7.42 -56.65 -16.61
C LEU A 176 -7.27 -56.96 -18.10
N SER A 177 -6.03 -57.15 -18.56
CA SER A 177 -5.76 -57.66 -19.89
C SER A 177 -6.30 -59.08 -20.06
N SER A 178 -6.64 -59.48 -21.30
CA SER A 178 -7.06 -60.86 -21.58
C SER A 178 -5.93 -61.87 -21.29
N PRO A 179 -6.23 -63.08 -20.77
CA PRO A 179 -5.23 -64.15 -20.59
C PRO A 179 -4.75 -64.79 -21.91
N GLY A 180 -5.21 -64.30 -23.07
CA GLY A 180 -4.80 -64.77 -24.39
C GLY A 180 -5.45 -66.11 -24.76
N ILE A 181 -4.70 -66.99 -25.44
CA ILE A 181 -5.18 -68.29 -25.97
C ILE A 181 -5.30 -69.37 -24.86
N ASN A 182 -4.86 -69.06 -23.63
CA ASN A 182 -4.94 -70.02 -22.52
C ASN A 182 -6.39 -70.20 -22.05
N LEU A 183 -7.02 -71.29 -22.51
CA LEU A 183 -8.45 -71.59 -22.28
C LEU A 183 -8.86 -71.68 -20.80
N PHE A 184 -7.90 -71.97 -19.90
CA PHE A 184 -8.12 -72.08 -18.46
C PHE A 184 -7.38 -71.00 -17.66
N GLY A 185 -6.70 -70.08 -18.35
CA GLY A 185 -5.99 -68.98 -17.72
C GLY A 185 -6.95 -67.97 -17.11
N LYS A 186 -6.61 -67.47 -15.93
CA LYS A 186 -7.28 -66.32 -15.33
C LYS A 186 -6.26 -65.28 -14.89
N ASN A 187 -6.55 -64.03 -15.15
CA ASN A 187 -5.85 -62.88 -14.61
C ASN A 187 -6.62 -62.38 -13.39
N VAL A 188 -5.90 -62.03 -12.33
CA VAL A 188 -6.48 -61.68 -11.03
C VAL A 188 -5.67 -60.57 -10.39
N TYR A 189 -6.37 -59.59 -9.82
CA TYR A 189 -5.79 -58.57 -8.96
C TYR A 189 -6.61 -58.37 -7.70
N ARG A 190 -5.91 -58.13 -6.59
CA ARG A 190 -6.48 -57.64 -5.34
C ARG A 190 -5.83 -56.31 -4.98
N LEU A 191 -6.59 -55.25 -5.17
CA LEU A 191 -6.17 -53.87 -4.90
C LEU A 191 -6.71 -53.42 -3.54
N SER A 192 -5.96 -52.58 -2.85
CA SER A 192 -6.37 -51.94 -1.60
C SER A 192 -5.89 -50.50 -1.53
N ASN A 193 -6.45 -49.73 -0.59
CA ASN A 193 -6.08 -48.33 -0.34
C ASN A 193 -6.11 -47.48 -1.60
N ILE A 194 -7.19 -47.56 -2.38
CA ILE A 194 -7.29 -46.83 -3.66
C ILE A 194 -7.74 -45.41 -3.36
N LYS A 195 -6.86 -44.45 -3.65
CA LYS A 195 -7.01 -43.04 -3.31
C LYS A 195 -6.63 -42.15 -4.48
N ILE A 196 -7.22 -40.97 -4.53
CA ILE A 196 -6.79 -39.87 -5.38
C ILE A 196 -6.15 -38.82 -4.50
N ARG A 197 -4.94 -38.39 -4.88
CA ARG A 197 -4.24 -37.26 -4.29
C ARG A 197 -4.19 -36.14 -5.32
N GLU A 198 -4.96 -35.09 -5.08
CA GLU A 198 -4.99 -33.85 -5.85
C GLU A 198 -4.02 -32.86 -5.20
N SER A 199 -3.12 -32.26 -5.95
CA SER A 199 -2.26 -31.15 -5.47
C SER A 199 -2.75 -29.85 -6.10
N TYR A 200 -3.06 -28.86 -5.27
CA TYR A 200 -3.43 -27.52 -5.70
C TYR A 200 -2.32 -26.53 -5.37
N GLU A 201 -2.10 -25.57 -6.25
CA GLU A 201 -1.17 -24.47 -6.02
C GLU A 201 -1.89 -23.33 -5.28
N LEU A 202 -1.45 -23.02 -4.06
CA LEU A 202 -1.93 -21.86 -3.30
C LEU A 202 -0.89 -20.75 -3.38
N THR A 203 -1.26 -19.60 -3.95
CA THR A 203 -0.34 -18.49 -4.21
C THR A 203 -0.81 -17.16 -3.63
N ASN A 204 0.02 -16.56 -2.79
CA ASN A 204 0.06 -15.13 -2.52
C ASN A 204 1.50 -14.66 -2.71
N THR A 205 1.92 -14.49 -3.95
CA THR A 205 3.34 -14.22 -4.26
C THR A 205 3.70 -12.75 -4.23
N ARG A 206 2.72 -11.84 -4.08
CA ARG A 206 2.92 -10.39 -4.03
C ARG A 206 1.90 -9.73 -3.11
N GLU A 207 2.37 -8.79 -2.30
CA GLU A 207 1.50 -8.03 -1.41
C GLU A 207 2.03 -6.61 -1.22
N SER A 208 1.12 -5.63 -1.17
CA SER A 208 1.44 -4.21 -1.07
C SER A 208 0.90 -3.58 0.22
N ARG A 209 1.57 -2.52 0.67
CA ARG A 209 1.19 -1.66 1.77
C ARG A 209 1.33 -0.20 1.34
N GLU A 210 0.39 0.63 1.77
CA GLU A 210 0.47 2.07 1.56
C GLU A 210 1.10 2.74 2.79
N ILE A 211 1.97 3.71 2.53
CA ILE A 211 2.66 4.49 3.54
C ILE A 211 2.43 5.96 3.20
N MET A 212 2.14 6.79 4.20
CA MET A 212 1.91 8.22 3.99
C MET A 212 3.06 9.01 4.58
N LEU A 213 3.87 9.63 3.72
CA LEU A 213 4.98 10.49 4.10
C LEU A 213 4.53 11.95 4.12
N SER A 214 5.02 12.71 5.09
CA SER A 214 4.79 14.14 5.24
C SER A 214 5.84 14.97 4.50
N ASP A 215 5.56 16.26 4.30
CA ASP A 215 6.47 17.22 3.65
C ASP A 215 7.81 17.41 4.40
N GLN A 216 7.92 16.90 5.64
CA GLN A 216 9.12 16.98 6.48
C GLN A 216 10.10 15.82 6.23
N GLU A 217 9.66 14.77 5.54
CA GLU A 217 10.36 13.50 5.35
C GLU A 217 11.07 13.46 3.98
N THR A 218 12.02 14.37 3.79
CA THR A 218 12.67 14.64 2.50
C THR A 218 14.02 13.94 2.31
N GLY A 219 14.51 13.24 3.33
CA GLY A 219 15.82 12.57 3.33
C GLY A 219 15.77 11.11 2.88
N ASP A 220 16.94 10.45 2.91
CA ASP A 220 17.03 9.02 2.61
C ASP A 220 16.28 8.17 3.63
N GLY A 221 15.81 7.00 3.19
CA GLY A 221 15.11 6.03 4.02
C GLY A 221 15.95 4.81 4.40
N GLU A 222 15.59 4.13 5.48
CA GLU A 222 16.02 2.78 5.81
C GLU A 222 14.78 1.91 6.06
N LEU A 223 14.59 0.88 5.24
CA LEU A 223 13.58 -0.15 5.44
C LEU A 223 14.19 -1.30 6.25
N SER A 224 13.63 -1.58 7.42
CA SER A 224 13.97 -2.73 8.24
C SER A 224 12.81 -3.73 8.35
N PHE A 225 13.13 -5.02 8.44
CA PHE A 225 12.14 -6.08 8.66
C PHE A 225 12.78 -7.40 9.10
N PHE A 226 11.98 -8.28 9.69
CA PHE A 226 12.34 -9.67 9.96
C PHE A 226 11.66 -10.64 9.00
N LEU A 227 12.41 -11.64 8.53
CA LEU A 227 11.94 -12.72 7.67
C LEU A 227 11.82 -14.03 8.45
N TYR A 228 10.62 -14.63 8.43
CA TYR A 228 10.34 -15.96 8.96
C TYR A 228 9.91 -16.89 7.83
N CYS A 229 10.34 -18.15 7.87
CA CYS A 229 9.96 -19.16 6.89
C CYS A 229 9.10 -20.24 7.54
N ASN A 230 7.94 -20.53 6.95
CA ASN A 230 7.12 -21.67 7.37
C ASN A 230 7.58 -23.00 6.73
N SER A 231 8.38 -22.93 5.66
CA SER A 231 8.98 -24.10 4.99
C SER A 231 10.45 -23.86 4.62
N ILE A 232 11.24 -24.94 4.56
CA ILE A 232 12.71 -24.91 4.38
C ILE A 232 13.09 -24.91 2.88
N THR A 233 12.17 -24.57 1.98
CA THR A 233 12.48 -24.46 0.54
C THR A 233 13.37 -23.23 0.30
N GLY A 234 14.68 -23.43 0.45
CA GLY A 234 15.69 -22.41 0.20
C GLY A 234 15.72 -21.97 -1.27
N GLY A 235 16.31 -20.79 -1.51
CA GLY A 235 16.56 -20.30 -2.86
C GLY A 235 15.37 -19.64 -3.53
N SER A 236 14.44 -19.07 -2.76
CA SER A 236 13.44 -18.15 -3.32
C SER A 236 14.07 -16.79 -3.59
N ARG A 237 13.59 -16.10 -4.63
CA ARG A 237 13.98 -14.74 -4.95
C ARG A 237 12.97 -13.78 -4.35
N LEU A 238 13.44 -12.86 -3.52
CA LEU A 238 12.69 -11.74 -2.97
C LEU A 238 12.94 -10.51 -3.82
N ARG A 239 11.87 -9.85 -4.23
CA ARG A 239 11.88 -8.52 -4.83
C ARG A 239 11.08 -7.56 -3.97
N ILE A 240 11.60 -6.36 -3.77
CA ILE A 240 10.93 -5.30 -3.02
C ILE A 240 10.86 -4.08 -3.91
N PHE A 241 9.68 -3.48 -3.96
CA PHE A 241 9.40 -2.31 -4.77
C PHE A 241 8.86 -1.18 -3.91
N ILE A 242 9.25 0.04 -4.24
CA ILE A 242 8.62 1.25 -3.74
C ILE A 242 8.15 2.06 -4.94
N ASN A 243 6.89 2.49 -4.96
CA ASN A 243 6.30 3.25 -6.09
C ASN A 243 6.53 2.59 -7.47
N ASN A 244 6.47 1.25 -7.50
CA ASN A 244 6.78 0.39 -8.66
C ASN A 244 8.26 0.33 -9.12
N GLU A 245 9.18 0.97 -8.40
CA GLU A 245 10.62 0.89 -8.63
C GLU A 245 11.25 -0.22 -7.77
N GLU A 246 12.07 -1.09 -8.37
CA GLU A 246 12.70 -2.21 -7.68
C GLU A 246 13.92 -1.75 -6.85
N ILE A 247 13.74 -1.63 -5.53
CA ILE A 247 14.82 -1.24 -4.60
C ILE A 247 15.68 -2.42 -4.16
N LYS A 248 15.15 -3.65 -4.28
CA LYS A 248 15.87 -4.85 -3.87
C LYS A 248 15.47 -6.06 -4.70
N ASN A 249 16.48 -6.88 -5.04
CA ASN A 249 16.30 -8.16 -5.71
C ASN A 249 17.40 -9.13 -5.28
N GLU A 250 17.04 -10.13 -4.48
CA GLU A 250 18.02 -11.07 -3.94
C GLU A 250 17.44 -12.46 -3.74
N VAL A 251 18.33 -13.46 -3.69
CA VAL A 251 17.97 -14.81 -3.28
C VAL A 251 18.02 -14.86 -1.75
N ILE A 252 16.89 -15.17 -1.13
CA ILE A 252 16.76 -15.20 0.32
C ILE A 252 17.05 -16.58 0.90
N SER A 253 17.79 -16.58 2.01
CA SER A 253 17.96 -17.73 2.90
C SER A 253 17.05 -17.59 4.11
N CYS A 254 16.54 -18.71 4.62
CA CYS A 254 15.73 -18.75 5.84
C CYS A 254 16.60 -18.51 7.08
N THR A 255 16.82 -17.24 7.38
CA THR A 255 17.57 -16.76 8.54
C THR A 255 16.76 -15.68 9.23
N THR A 256 16.51 -15.84 10.53
CA THR A 256 15.79 -14.87 11.36
C THR A 256 16.75 -13.79 11.85
N ILE A 257 17.23 -12.97 10.91
CA ILE A 257 18.02 -11.78 11.19
C ILE A 257 17.23 -10.57 10.70
N GLU A 258 17.40 -9.44 11.39
CA GLU A 258 16.91 -8.16 10.91
C GLU A 258 17.60 -7.85 9.58
N ARG A 259 16.82 -7.51 8.56
CA ARG A 259 17.30 -7.05 7.27
C ARG A 259 17.08 -5.55 7.20
N LYS A 260 18.09 -4.83 6.70
CA LYS A 260 18.07 -3.38 6.50
C LYS A 260 18.39 -3.06 5.06
N ILE A 261 17.63 -2.13 4.48
CA ILE A 261 17.75 -1.72 3.08
C ILE A 261 17.71 -0.19 3.05
N GLU A 262 18.78 0.42 2.55
CA GLU A 262 18.83 1.85 2.29
C GLU A 262 17.93 2.16 1.07
N ILE A 263 17.11 3.20 1.19
CA ILE A 263 16.21 3.70 0.15
C ILE A 263 16.64 5.12 -0.18
N SER A 264 16.81 5.43 -1.47
CA SER A 264 17.17 6.80 -1.86
C SER A 264 15.96 7.72 -1.67
N LYS A 265 16.21 8.96 -1.27
CA LYS A 265 15.17 10.00 -1.26
C LYS A 265 14.46 10.21 -2.61
N ASN A 266 15.05 9.77 -3.72
CA ASN A 266 14.43 9.87 -5.04
C ASN A 266 13.41 8.76 -5.32
N ASP A 267 13.42 7.68 -4.53
CA ASP A 267 12.53 6.53 -4.70
C ASP A 267 11.23 6.72 -3.88
N ILE A 268 11.20 7.71 -2.98
CA ILE A 268 10.07 8.05 -2.11
C ILE A 268 9.51 9.43 -2.45
N ASP A 269 8.19 9.50 -2.52
CA ASP A 269 7.44 10.72 -2.79
C ASP A 269 6.83 11.27 -1.51
N THR A 270 6.60 12.58 -1.45
CA THR A 270 5.74 13.14 -0.42
C THR A 270 4.28 12.68 -0.63
N GLY A 271 3.58 12.32 0.45
CA GLY A 271 2.23 11.76 0.39
C GLY A 271 2.23 10.23 0.33
N THR A 272 1.32 9.65 -0.46
CA THR A 272 1.09 8.19 -0.48
C THR A 272 2.13 7.47 -1.33
N ASN A 273 2.85 6.54 -0.70
CA ASN A 273 3.82 5.63 -1.31
C ASN A 273 3.32 4.19 -1.24
N SER A 274 3.67 3.38 -2.23
CA SER A 274 3.33 1.96 -2.24
C SER A 274 4.57 1.10 -2.05
N LEU A 275 4.64 0.35 -0.95
CA LEU A 275 5.67 -0.64 -0.67
C LEU A 275 5.13 -2.04 -1.02
N MET A 276 5.79 -2.75 -1.91
CA MET A 276 5.38 -4.09 -2.36
C MET A 276 6.51 -5.11 -2.16
N PHE A 277 6.16 -6.25 -1.58
CA PHE A 277 7.03 -7.41 -1.47
C PHE A 277 6.57 -8.48 -2.46
N GLN A 278 7.51 -9.17 -3.09
CA GLN A 278 7.24 -10.25 -4.03
C GLN A 278 8.23 -11.41 -3.89
N ILE A 279 7.71 -12.64 -3.97
CA ILE A 279 8.50 -13.88 -4.01
C ILE A 279 8.18 -14.70 -5.26
N ASP A 280 9.10 -15.56 -5.68
CA ASP A 280 8.86 -16.49 -6.79
C ASP A 280 8.29 -17.84 -6.31
N LYS A 281 8.65 -18.30 -5.11
CA LYS A 281 8.19 -19.57 -4.50
C LYS A 281 8.39 -19.56 -2.99
N GLY A 282 7.87 -20.54 -2.24
CA GLY A 282 8.16 -20.72 -0.80
C GLY A 282 7.05 -20.17 0.10
N ASP A 283 7.26 -20.10 1.41
CA ASP A 283 6.24 -19.66 2.39
C ASP A 283 6.92 -18.81 3.48
N TYR A 284 6.68 -17.50 3.43
CA TYR A 284 7.41 -16.47 4.15
C TYR A 284 6.49 -15.46 4.82
N ILE A 285 6.85 -15.09 6.05
CA ILE A 285 6.22 -14.02 6.81
C ILE A 285 7.25 -12.92 7.03
N PHE A 286 6.89 -11.70 6.63
CA PHE A 286 7.65 -10.48 6.86
C PHE A 286 7.00 -9.71 8.01
N ASN A 287 7.73 -9.51 9.09
CA ASN A 287 7.23 -8.90 10.32
C ASN A 287 8.09 -7.71 10.73
N GLU A 288 7.53 -6.89 11.64
CA GLU A 288 8.21 -5.71 12.20
C GLU A 288 8.81 -4.86 11.09
N ILE A 289 7.97 -4.60 10.06
CA ILE A 289 8.38 -3.83 8.90
C ILE A 289 8.34 -2.36 9.33
N GLU A 290 9.51 -1.71 9.32
CA GLU A 290 9.64 -0.30 9.67
C GLU A 290 10.34 0.45 8.53
N LEU A 291 9.81 1.61 8.15
CA LEU A 291 10.47 2.54 7.25
C LEU A 291 10.87 3.78 8.05
N ASN A 292 12.17 3.97 8.22
CA ASN A 292 12.75 5.14 8.88
C ASN A 292 13.13 6.14 7.79
N VAL A 293 12.54 7.33 7.78
CA VAL A 293 12.85 8.36 6.78
C VAL A 293 13.53 9.54 7.44
N LYS A 294 14.68 9.96 6.90
CA LYS A 294 15.39 11.12 7.42
C LYS A 294 14.63 12.41 7.14
N THR A 295 14.68 13.32 8.09
CA THR A 295 14.14 14.68 7.99
C THR A 295 15.30 15.65 7.79
N GLU A 296 15.16 16.61 6.89
CA GLU A 296 16.21 17.61 6.65
C GLU A 296 16.25 18.73 7.72
N PHE A 297 15.31 18.73 8.67
CA PHE A 297 15.12 19.83 9.61
C PHE A 297 14.79 19.30 11.00
N ASN A 298 15.63 19.62 12.01
CA ASN A 298 15.43 19.37 13.45
C ASN A 298 14.15 20.03 14.02
N GLY A 299 12.97 19.81 13.41
CA GLY A 299 11.74 20.55 13.65
C GLY A 299 11.79 22.03 13.28
N ALA A 300 12.77 22.45 12.46
CA ALA A 300 12.99 23.86 12.17
C ALA A 300 12.04 24.40 11.09
N VAL A 301 11.47 25.59 11.30
CA VAL A 301 10.70 26.33 10.30
C VAL A 301 11.51 27.51 9.76
N ASN A 302 11.32 27.86 8.48
CA ASN A 302 12.03 28.95 7.82
C ASN A 302 11.08 29.77 6.95
N TYR A 303 11.05 31.09 7.16
CA TYR A 303 10.21 32.02 6.41
C TYR A 303 11.06 33.10 5.76
N LYS A 304 10.67 33.47 4.54
CA LYS A 304 11.25 34.59 3.79
C LYS A 304 10.30 35.76 3.83
N PHE A 305 10.82 36.97 4.08
CA PHE A 305 10.02 38.20 4.07
C PHE A 305 10.77 39.37 3.41
N PRO A 306 10.08 40.24 2.66
CA PRO A 306 10.69 41.42 2.05
C PRO A 306 10.66 42.64 2.98
N ILE A 307 11.69 43.48 2.93
CA ILE A 307 11.74 44.83 3.49
C ILE A 307 12.11 45.78 2.35
N THR A 308 11.29 46.81 2.12
CA THR A 308 11.55 47.84 1.09
C THR A 308 12.64 48.82 1.54
N GLU A 309 13.25 49.54 0.59
CA GLU A 309 14.28 50.57 0.89
C GLU A 309 13.79 51.60 1.91
N ASN A 310 12.61 52.20 1.70
CA ASN A 310 12.02 53.15 2.64
C ASN A 310 11.81 52.57 4.05
N GLN A 311 11.34 51.32 4.14
CA GLN A 311 11.14 50.65 5.43
C GLN A 311 12.46 50.35 6.13
N TYR A 312 13.50 50.01 5.36
CA TYR A 312 14.83 49.78 5.91
C TYR A 312 15.46 51.09 6.40
N ASP A 313 15.27 52.18 5.65
CA ASP A 313 15.72 53.51 6.04
C ASP A 313 15.03 53.97 7.34
N ASP A 314 13.71 53.78 7.47
CA ASP A 314 12.95 54.08 8.69
C ASP A 314 13.50 53.31 9.92
N VAL A 315 13.94 52.06 9.72
CA VAL A 315 14.55 51.23 10.78
C VAL A 315 15.99 51.66 11.08
N LEU A 316 16.74 52.08 10.07
CA LEU A 316 18.13 52.56 10.24
C LEU A 316 18.21 53.93 10.91
N SER A 317 17.21 54.79 10.73
CA SER A 317 17.12 56.11 11.36
C SER A 317 16.58 56.08 12.78
N ASP A 318 16.24 54.90 13.31
CA ASP A 318 15.53 54.70 14.58
C ASP A 318 14.14 55.42 14.58
N ASP A 319 13.55 55.65 13.40
CA ASP A 319 12.19 56.22 13.28
C ASP A 319 11.10 55.15 13.50
N LYS A 320 11.42 53.87 13.22
CA LYS A 320 10.57 52.70 13.50
C LYS A 320 11.38 51.52 14.03
N GLU A 321 10.78 50.72 14.88
CA GLU A 321 11.37 49.48 15.40
C GLU A 321 10.76 48.27 14.70
N ALA A 322 11.58 47.30 14.32
CA ALA A 322 11.13 46.04 13.76
C ALA A 322 10.94 44.99 14.87
N ILE A 323 9.69 44.62 15.12
CA ILE A 323 9.30 43.75 16.22
C ILE A 323 8.91 42.37 15.70
N LEU A 324 9.52 41.32 16.26
CA LEU A 324 9.11 39.93 16.09
C LEU A 324 8.18 39.56 17.24
N TYR A 325 6.94 39.21 16.90
CA TYR A 325 5.91 38.76 17.83
C TYR A 325 5.56 37.28 17.57
N MET A 326 5.42 36.50 18.62
CA MET A 326 4.95 35.11 18.59
C MET A 326 3.84 34.90 19.62
N GLU A 327 2.81 34.15 19.26
CA GLU A 327 1.72 33.70 20.14
C GLU A 327 1.72 32.17 20.21
N PHE A 328 1.48 31.64 21.41
CA PHE A 328 1.50 30.21 21.72
C PHE A 328 0.16 29.77 22.35
N ASN A 329 -0.13 28.47 22.28
CA ASN A 329 -1.41 27.89 22.70
C ASN A 329 -1.48 27.49 24.19
N ASP A 330 -0.36 27.51 24.90
CA ASP A 330 -0.23 27.08 26.29
C ASP A 330 0.82 27.90 27.06
N ASP A 331 0.98 27.64 28.36
CA ASP A 331 1.95 28.24 29.27
C ASP A 331 3.12 27.30 29.61
N GLU A 332 3.36 26.25 28.80
CA GLU A 332 4.52 25.39 29.00
C GLU A 332 5.82 26.07 28.59
N MET A 333 6.94 25.77 29.24
CA MET A 333 8.26 26.24 28.80
C MET A 333 8.52 25.99 27.30
N LYS A 334 8.75 27.06 26.54
CA LYS A 334 9.17 27.07 25.13
C LYS A 334 10.65 27.41 25.04
N LYS A 335 11.39 26.59 24.28
CA LYS A 335 12.83 26.78 24.06
C LYS A 335 13.14 26.62 22.59
N ALA A 336 13.78 27.61 21.98
CA ALA A 336 14.22 27.55 20.59
C ALA A 336 15.47 28.40 20.34
N THR A 337 16.17 28.12 19.25
CA THR A 337 17.12 29.05 18.64
C THR A 337 16.45 29.72 17.45
N ILE A 338 16.42 31.05 17.44
CA ILE A 338 15.87 31.86 16.36
C ILE A 338 17.05 32.48 15.61
N SER A 339 17.02 32.43 14.29
CA SER A 339 18.02 33.00 13.41
C SER A 339 17.37 33.96 12.44
N VAL A 340 17.76 35.24 12.46
CA VAL A 340 17.34 36.25 11.48
C VAL A 340 18.55 36.61 10.62
N ASN A 341 18.47 36.31 9.32
CA ASN A 341 19.56 36.50 8.35
C ASN A 341 20.91 35.88 8.76
N GLY A 342 20.88 34.79 9.53
CA GLY A 342 22.06 34.09 10.04
C GLY A 342 22.55 34.56 11.41
N ASN A 343 21.95 35.61 11.99
CA ASN A 343 22.24 36.03 13.37
C ASN A 343 21.31 35.32 14.34
N GLU A 344 21.90 34.60 15.30
CA GLU A 344 21.16 33.71 16.19
C GLU A 344 20.95 34.31 17.59
N PHE A 345 19.78 34.05 18.16
CA PHE A 345 19.44 34.35 19.55
C PHE A 345 18.50 33.27 20.11
N SER A 346 18.39 33.18 21.44
CA SER A 346 17.60 32.16 22.12
C SER A 346 16.20 32.67 22.50
N LEU A 347 15.20 31.85 22.22
CA LEU A 347 13.88 31.90 22.85
C LEU A 347 13.89 30.98 24.08
N ASP A 348 13.59 31.54 25.24
CA ASP A 348 13.42 30.81 26.51
C ASP A 348 12.33 31.54 27.32
N THR A 349 11.08 31.08 27.22
CA THR A 349 9.91 31.69 27.87
C THR A 349 8.85 30.65 28.22
N ASP A 350 8.07 30.89 29.26
CA ASP A 350 6.84 30.15 29.61
C ASP A 350 5.56 30.98 29.38
N GLU A 351 5.69 32.20 28.88
CA GLU A 351 4.56 33.08 28.55
C GLU A 351 3.82 32.61 27.27
N ILE A 352 2.56 33.06 27.13
CA ILE A 352 1.70 32.76 25.98
C ILE A 352 2.06 33.59 24.75
N ASP A 353 2.87 34.64 24.93
CA ASP A 353 3.38 35.51 23.90
C ASP A 353 4.87 35.79 24.09
N TYR A 354 5.53 36.21 23.02
CA TYR A 354 6.93 36.60 23.04
C TYR A 354 7.18 37.70 22.01
N GLU A 355 7.86 38.75 22.46
CA GLU A 355 8.17 39.92 21.65
C GLU A 355 9.65 40.27 21.73
N VAL A 356 10.28 40.54 20.59
CA VAL A 356 11.69 40.94 20.54
C VAL A 356 11.98 41.89 19.38
N ASP A 357 12.80 42.91 19.64
CA ASP A 357 13.34 43.81 18.62
C ASP A 357 14.38 43.08 17.75
N ILE A 358 14.12 43.03 16.45
CA ILE A 358 14.99 42.46 15.42
C ILE A 358 15.54 43.49 14.44
N SER A 359 15.36 44.79 14.70
CA SER A 359 15.76 45.92 13.84
C SER A 359 17.18 45.78 13.32
N ARG A 360 18.12 45.47 14.21
CA ARG A 360 19.56 45.33 13.91
C ARG A 360 19.92 44.09 13.09
N LEU A 361 18.98 43.16 12.92
CA LEU A 361 19.19 41.89 12.23
C LEU A 361 18.66 41.93 10.79
N LEU A 362 17.91 42.98 10.43
CA LEU A 362 17.34 43.15 9.10
C LEU A 362 18.37 43.62 8.08
N LYS A 363 18.09 43.29 6.82
CA LYS A 363 18.80 43.72 5.63
C LYS A 363 17.80 44.30 4.64
N GLU A 364 18.25 45.19 3.78
CA GLU A 364 17.44 45.66 2.67
C GLU A 364 17.01 44.49 1.77
N ASN A 365 15.80 44.55 1.21
CA ASN A 365 15.20 43.55 0.34
C ASN A 365 14.85 42.23 1.04
N ASN A 366 15.52 41.13 0.73
CA ASN A 366 15.10 39.79 1.15
C ASN A 366 15.70 39.41 2.50
N ASN A 367 14.84 39.09 3.45
CA ASN A 367 15.18 38.63 4.78
C ASN A 367 14.67 37.22 5.03
N PHE A 368 15.29 36.52 5.98
CA PHE A 368 14.92 35.17 6.37
C PHE A 368 14.89 35.05 7.89
N ILE A 369 13.87 34.36 8.41
CA ILE A 369 13.77 33.95 9.81
C ILE A 369 13.67 32.43 9.89
N LYS A 370 14.55 31.81 10.68
CA LYS A 370 14.54 30.37 10.97
C LYS A 370 14.34 30.15 12.47
N ILE A 371 13.45 29.25 12.84
CA ILE A 371 13.17 28.89 14.24
C ILE A 371 13.49 27.41 14.42
N ILE A 372 14.37 27.07 15.36
CA ILE A 372 14.84 25.71 15.64
C ILE A 372 14.42 25.33 17.06
N PRO A 373 13.44 24.43 17.26
CA PRO A 373 12.97 24.06 18.60
C PRO A 373 14.04 23.27 19.37
N LEU A 374 14.31 23.69 20.62
CA LEU A 374 15.11 22.95 21.61
C LEU A 374 14.21 22.15 22.57
N LYS A 375 12.94 22.54 22.70
CA LYS A 375 11.82 21.79 23.29
C LYS A 375 10.64 21.86 22.31
N GLY A 376 9.72 20.88 22.31
CA GLY A 376 8.54 20.92 21.44
C GLY A 376 7.50 21.89 22.00
N PHE A 377 6.88 22.69 21.15
CA PHE A 377 5.82 23.66 21.48
C PHE A 377 5.07 24.06 20.20
N ASN A 378 3.93 24.73 20.33
CA ASN A 378 3.12 25.17 19.19
C ASN A 378 3.08 26.70 19.09
N ILE A 379 3.26 27.22 17.88
CA ILE A 379 3.17 28.64 17.56
C ILE A 379 1.87 28.88 16.79
N ASP A 380 0.92 29.56 17.40
CA ASP A 380 -0.37 29.90 16.78
C ASP A 380 -0.22 31.08 15.82
N LEU A 381 0.62 32.06 16.18
CA LEU A 381 0.90 33.24 15.38
C LEU A 381 2.39 33.60 15.42
N LEU A 382 2.94 33.90 14.25
CA LEU A 382 4.26 34.47 14.06
C LEU A 382 4.10 35.73 13.22
N ARG A 383 4.45 36.89 13.78
CA ARG A 383 4.26 38.19 13.15
C ARG A 383 5.54 39.03 13.20
N ILE A 384 5.80 39.79 12.15
CA ILE A 384 6.83 40.84 12.14
C ILE A 384 6.16 42.17 11.79
N THR A 385 6.33 43.18 12.64
CA THR A 385 5.81 44.55 12.44
C THR A 385 6.92 45.61 12.46
N LEU A 386 6.64 46.78 11.88
CA LEU A 386 7.44 48.01 11.98
C LEU A 386 6.62 49.06 12.73
N GLU A 387 7.04 49.45 13.93
CA GLU A 387 6.25 50.29 14.85
C GLU A 387 6.88 51.65 15.11
#